data_AF-A0A2E6L0A3-F1
#
_entry.id   AF-A0A2E6L0A3-F1
#
_cell.length_a   1.000
_cell.length_b   1.000
_cell.length_c   1.000
_cell.angle_alpha   90.00
_cell.angle_beta   90.00
_cell.angle_gamma   90.00
#
_symmetry.space_group_name_H-M   'P 1'
#
loop_
_entity.id
_entity.type
_entity.pdbx_description
1 polymer ?
#
loop_
_entity_poly.entity_id
_entity_poly.type
_entity_poly.pdbx_seq_one_letter_code
_entity_poly.pdbx_strand_id
1 'polypeptide(L)'
;MKTIKKLALSVLMSVISMSPAFADHHGKPSVRTSTLKEFRELCGLLEGRWNSDILWINEWPGANAVRGETVRGHSKITRILDGAALEMKSMQGTEESAWRLYYHPATSQIRSLYLTSGGMVGHGTLFKISDTEYGEKVDGAQKGGGVITGDIKWVFSDDRRSFMLKSKNIKLDGKSLGELKDLYKKVSP
;
A
#
# COMPACT_ATOMS: atom_id res chain seq x y z
N MET A 1 67.74 13.35 -58.76
CA MET A 1 68.54 14.36 -58.04
C MET A 1 67.60 15.14 -57.11
N LYS A 2 67.82 15.07 -55.77
CA LYS A 2 67.41 16.04 -54.71
C LYS A 2 65.90 16.38 -54.56
N THR A 3 65.22 16.41 -53.42
CA THR A 3 65.49 16.15 -51.99
C THR A 3 64.12 16.05 -51.28
N ILE A 4 64.10 15.32 -50.17
CA ILE A 4 63.05 15.12 -49.17
C ILE A 4 62.49 16.43 -48.59
N LYS A 5 61.19 16.48 -48.26
CA LYS A 5 60.73 17.02 -46.96
C LYS A 5 59.56 16.20 -46.40
N LYS A 6 59.79 15.74 -45.17
CA LYS A 6 58.95 14.89 -44.33
C LYS A 6 57.73 15.69 -43.84
N LEU A 7 56.55 15.07 -43.83
CA LEU A 7 55.49 15.42 -42.90
C LEU A 7 55.20 14.17 -42.07
N ALA A 8 55.63 14.20 -40.81
CA ALA A 8 55.31 13.18 -39.83
C ALA A 8 53.84 13.34 -39.44
N LEU A 9 53.03 12.30 -39.61
CA LEU A 9 51.73 12.21 -38.96
C LEU A 9 51.81 11.10 -37.92
N SER A 10 51.86 11.52 -36.66
CA SER A 10 51.85 10.65 -35.50
C SER A 10 50.55 9.84 -35.45
N VAL A 11 50.71 8.55 -35.20
CA VAL A 11 49.66 7.61 -34.85
C VAL A 11 49.07 8.02 -33.50
N LEU A 12 47.78 8.36 -33.48
CA LEU A 12 47.00 8.42 -32.24
C LEU A 12 46.15 7.15 -32.19
N MET A 13 46.62 6.13 -31.47
CA MET A 13 45.80 4.99 -31.07
C MET A 13 44.86 5.44 -29.95
N SER A 14 43.61 5.74 -30.31
CA SER A 14 42.53 5.91 -29.34
C SER A 14 42.16 4.53 -28.79
N VAL A 15 42.74 4.15 -27.64
CA VAL A 15 42.25 3.01 -26.85
C VAL A 15 40.89 3.43 -26.31
N ILE A 16 39.81 2.95 -26.94
CA ILE A 16 38.46 3.06 -26.38
C ILE A 16 38.44 2.11 -25.19
N SER A 17 38.69 2.65 -24.01
CA SER A 17 38.40 1.97 -22.75
C SER A 17 36.89 1.72 -22.71
N MET A 18 36.48 0.50 -23.04
CA MET A 18 35.12 0.05 -22.78
C MET A 18 34.96 -0.04 -21.26
N SER A 19 34.40 1.01 -20.66
CA SER A 19 33.89 0.92 -19.30
C SER A 19 32.81 -0.17 -19.29
N PRO A 20 32.87 -1.16 -18.38
CA PRO A 20 31.75 -2.06 -18.22
C PRO A 20 30.57 -1.21 -17.75
N ALA A 21 29.57 -1.06 -18.61
CA ALA A 21 28.27 -0.56 -18.20
C ALA A 21 27.81 -1.49 -17.07
N PHE A 22 27.71 -0.93 -15.86
CA PHE A 22 27.11 -1.62 -14.73
C PHE A 22 25.73 -2.11 -15.18
N ALA A 23 25.59 -3.42 -15.35
CA ALA A 23 24.30 -4.04 -15.42
C ALA A 23 23.64 -3.75 -14.07
N ASP A 24 22.73 -2.79 -14.05
CA ASP A 24 21.83 -2.57 -12.93
C ASP A 24 21.03 -3.86 -12.76
N HIS A 25 21.47 -4.71 -11.85
CA HIS A 25 20.68 -5.82 -11.35
C HIS A 25 19.55 -5.22 -10.51
N HIS A 26 18.55 -4.63 -11.18
CA HIS A 26 17.22 -4.48 -10.60
C HIS A 26 16.66 -5.89 -10.43
N GLY A 27 17.05 -6.55 -9.34
CA GLY A 27 16.34 -7.73 -8.87
C GLY A 27 14.87 -7.35 -8.81
N LYS A 28 14.03 -8.06 -9.58
CA LYS A 28 12.58 -7.88 -9.51
C LYS A 28 12.21 -7.91 -8.03
N PRO A 29 11.53 -6.88 -7.49
CA PRO A 29 11.13 -6.89 -6.09
C PRO A 29 10.45 -8.23 -5.82
N SER A 30 10.91 -8.97 -4.81
CA SER A 30 10.28 -10.24 -4.47
C SER A 30 8.82 -9.96 -4.11
N VAL A 31 7.92 -10.40 -4.99
CA VAL A 31 6.48 -10.23 -4.77
C VAL A 31 6.11 -11.19 -3.65
N ARG A 32 5.81 -10.64 -2.47
CA ARG A 32 5.34 -11.45 -1.35
C ARG A 32 4.02 -12.12 -1.75
N THR A 33 3.98 -13.42 -1.56
CA THR A 33 2.80 -14.24 -1.84
C THR A 33 1.99 -14.47 -0.56
N SER A 34 0.79 -14.98 -0.74
CA SER A 34 -0.14 -15.42 0.29
C SER A 34 -0.88 -16.65 -0.22
N THR A 35 -1.56 -17.33 0.68
CA THR A 35 -2.35 -18.52 0.40
C THR A 35 -3.84 -18.23 0.60
N LEU A 36 -4.69 -19.07 -0.01
CA LEU A 36 -6.13 -19.04 0.25
C LEU A 36 -6.46 -19.30 1.73
N LYS A 37 -5.62 -20.07 2.43
CA LYS A 37 -5.78 -20.33 3.87
C LYS A 37 -5.57 -19.04 4.67
N GLU A 38 -4.48 -18.32 4.42
CA GLU A 38 -4.20 -17.04 5.08
C GLU A 38 -5.28 -15.99 4.78
N PHE A 39 -5.83 -15.98 3.56
CA PHE A 39 -6.99 -15.14 3.25
C PHE A 39 -8.20 -15.48 4.15
N ARG A 40 -8.53 -16.77 4.29
CA ARG A 40 -9.65 -17.22 5.13
C ARG A 40 -9.44 -16.88 6.62
N GLU A 41 -8.21 -17.04 7.10
CA GLU A 41 -7.78 -16.64 8.45
C GLU A 41 -8.00 -15.14 8.66
N LEU A 42 -7.46 -14.31 7.77
CA LEU A 42 -7.64 -12.85 7.82
C LEU A 42 -9.12 -12.45 7.78
N CYS A 43 -9.93 -13.13 6.97
CA CYS A 43 -11.36 -12.87 6.95
C CYS A 43 -12.02 -13.13 8.32
N GLY A 44 -11.61 -14.18 9.03
CA GLY A 44 -12.14 -14.49 10.37
C GLY A 44 -11.76 -13.43 11.42
N LEU A 45 -10.57 -12.83 11.29
CA LEU A 45 -10.15 -11.73 12.13
C LEU A 45 -11.01 -10.48 11.92
N LEU A 46 -11.32 -10.16 10.66
CA LEU A 46 -11.93 -8.90 10.26
C LEU A 46 -13.46 -8.89 10.29
N GLU A 47 -14.11 -10.02 10.06
CA GLU A 47 -15.57 -10.06 9.97
C GLU A 47 -16.23 -9.56 11.26
N GLY A 48 -17.22 -8.66 11.13
CA GLY A 48 -17.96 -8.11 12.26
C GLY A 48 -18.24 -6.62 12.13
N ARG A 49 -18.68 -6.04 13.24
CA ARG A 49 -18.91 -4.60 13.41
C ARG A 49 -17.76 -4.00 14.21
N TRP A 50 -17.33 -2.80 13.85
CA TRP A 50 -16.17 -2.15 14.42
C TRP A 50 -16.47 -0.68 14.72
N ASN A 51 -16.04 -0.23 15.88
CA ASN A 51 -15.85 1.19 16.15
C ASN A 51 -14.38 1.53 15.85
N SER A 52 -14.13 2.67 15.24
CA SER A 52 -12.79 3.07 14.85
C SER A 52 -12.45 4.47 15.37
N ASP A 53 -11.19 4.64 15.77
CA ASP A 53 -10.56 5.94 15.99
C ASP A 53 -9.52 6.10 14.86
N ILE A 54 -9.75 7.06 13.96
CA ILE A 54 -8.97 7.24 12.72
C ILE A 54 -8.19 8.54 12.80
N LEU A 55 -6.87 8.49 12.63
CA LEU A 55 -6.03 9.67 12.60
C LEU A 55 -5.93 10.21 11.17
N TRP A 56 -6.46 11.40 10.93
CA TRP A 56 -6.33 12.06 9.63
C TRP A 56 -4.92 12.59 9.42
N ILE A 57 -4.09 11.82 8.74
CA ILE A 57 -2.71 12.20 8.39
C ILE A 57 -2.63 13.20 7.22
N ASN A 58 -3.75 13.48 6.55
CA ASN A 58 -3.86 14.41 5.45
C ASN A 58 -5.27 15.03 5.42
N GLU A 59 -5.39 16.16 4.72
CA GLU A 59 -6.68 16.75 4.38
C GLU A 59 -7.28 15.95 3.23
N TRP A 60 -8.09 14.94 3.55
CA TRP A 60 -8.77 14.09 2.59
C TRP A 60 -9.97 14.81 1.96
N PRO A 61 -10.01 14.95 0.61
CA PRO A 61 -11.13 15.59 -0.07
C PRO A 61 -12.46 14.89 0.26
N GLY A 62 -13.52 15.66 0.53
CA GLY A 62 -14.86 15.12 0.80
C GLY A 62 -15.11 14.65 2.24
N ALA A 63 -14.10 14.63 3.10
CA ALA A 63 -14.23 14.24 4.51
C ALA A 63 -14.34 15.44 5.47
N ASN A 64 -14.16 16.68 4.98
CA ASN A 64 -13.88 17.89 5.79
C ASN A 64 -12.71 17.66 6.76
N ALA A 65 -11.67 16.99 6.27
CA ALA A 65 -10.61 16.49 7.13
C ALA A 65 -9.65 17.57 7.62
N VAL A 66 -9.41 17.62 8.93
CA VAL A 66 -8.35 18.41 9.54
C VAL A 66 -7.17 17.51 9.87
N ARG A 67 -6.01 17.81 9.30
CA ARG A 67 -4.80 17.03 9.53
C ARG A 67 -4.42 17.02 11.01
N GLY A 68 -4.17 15.84 11.56
CA GLY A 68 -3.81 15.60 12.96
C GLY A 68 -5.01 15.34 13.87
N GLU A 69 -6.24 15.54 13.39
CA GLU A 69 -7.45 15.20 14.14
C GLU A 69 -7.67 13.68 14.18
N THR A 70 -8.20 13.19 15.30
CA THR A 70 -8.71 11.82 15.41
C THR A 70 -10.23 11.83 15.33
N VAL A 71 -10.78 11.10 14.38
CA VAL A 71 -12.21 11.03 14.13
C VAL A 71 -12.74 9.64 14.40
N ARG A 72 -13.93 9.60 15.02
CA ARG A 72 -14.62 8.34 15.28
C ARG A 72 -15.37 7.86 14.04
N GLY A 73 -15.34 6.56 13.84
CA GLY A 73 -16.06 5.90 12.77
C GLY A 73 -16.70 4.60 13.19
N HIS A 74 -17.52 4.08 12.29
CA HIS A 74 -18.16 2.78 12.43
C HIS A 74 -18.04 2.03 11.11
N SER A 75 -17.71 0.75 11.21
CA SER A 75 -17.53 -0.11 10.04
C SER A 75 -18.25 -1.44 10.23
N LYS A 76 -18.82 -1.97 9.15
CA LYS A 76 -19.32 -3.34 9.09
C LYS A 76 -18.56 -4.07 8.00
N ILE A 77 -17.90 -5.17 8.37
CA ILE A 77 -17.17 -6.06 7.48
C ILE A 77 -17.95 -7.37 7.37
N THR A 78 -18.31 -7.77 6.17
CA THR A 78 -19.19 -8.92 5.88
C THR A 78 -18.58 -9.80 4.79
N ARG A 79 -18.71 -11.12 4.92
CA ARG A 79 -18.41 -12.06 3.84
C ARG A 79 -19.46 -11.97 2.74
N ILE A 80 -19.01 -11.92 1.51
CA ILE A 80 -19.87 -11.88 0.32
C ILE A 80 -19.45 -12.99 -0.65
N LEU A 81 -20.31 -13.29 -1.63
CA LEU A 81 -20.02 -14.24 -2.71
C LEU A 81 -19.53 -15.59 -2.18
N ASP A 82 -20.27 -16.15 -1.23
CA ASP A 82 -19.95 -17.43 -0.57
C ASP A 82 -18.56 -17.48 0.07
N GLY A 83 -18.09 -16.33 0.56
CA GLY A 83 -16.80 -16.20 1.24
C GLY A 83 -15.60 -16.01 0.29
N ALA A 84 -15.84 -15.80 -1.01
CA ALA A 84 -14.78 -15.45 -1.97
C ALA A 84 -14.20 -14.05 -1.73
N ALA A 85 -14.96 -13.15 -1.09
CA ALA A 85 -14.50 -11.81 -0.74
C ALA A 85 -15.08 -11.34 0.60
N LEU A 86 -14.43 -10.33 1.19
CA LEU A 86 -15.01 -9.44 2.20
C LEU A 86 -15.43 -8.13 1.56
N GLU A 87 -16.52 -7.56 2.08
CA GLU A 87 -16.90 -6.18 1.86
C GLU A 87 -16.95 -5.46 3.21
N MET A 88 -16.33 -4.29 3.29
CA MET A 88 -16.57 -3.32 4.36
C MET A 88 -17.38 -2.16 3.81
N LYS A 89 -18.32 -1.69 4.62
CA LYS A 89 -18.86 -0.33 4.54
C LYS A 89 -18.51 0.41 5.82
N SER A 90 -18.02 1.63 5.69
CA SER A 90 -17.54 2.43 6.80
C SER A 90 -18.02 3.87 6.68
N MET A 91 -18.22 4.52 7.82
CA MET A 91 -18.38 5.97 7.94
C MET A 91 -17.38 6.49 8.95
N GLN A 92 -16.67 7.56 8.58
CA GLN A 92 -15.64 8.21 9.40
C GLN A 92 -15.83 9.73 9.28
N GLY A 93 -16.37 10.36 10.32
CA GLY A 93 -16.84 11.75 10.20
C GLY A 93 -17.95 11.86 9.15
N THR A 94 -17.70 12.64 8.10
CA THR A 94 -18.62 12.80 6.94
C THR A 94 -18.25 11.94 5.73
N GLU A 95 -17.14 11.21 5.79
CA GLU A 95 -16.71 10.34 4.69
C GLU A 95 -17.36 8.97 4.79
N GLU A 96 -17.91 8.50 3.67
CA GLU A 96 -18.30 7.11 3.48
C GLU A 96 -17.20 6.39 2.70
N SER A 97 -16.90 5.15 3.10
CA SER A 97 -15.97 4.32 2.35
C SER A 97 -16.44 2.89 2.20
N ALA A 98 -16.00 2.29 1.10
CA ALA A 98 -16.22 0.90 0.77
C ALA A 98 -14.88 0.22 0.49
N TRP A 99 -14.72 -0.98 1.03
CA TRP A 99 -13.51 -1.78 0.83
C TRP A 99 -13.88 -3.20 0.43
N ARG A 100 -13.16 -3.75 -0.54
CA ARG A 100 -13.27 -5.16 -0.92
C ARG A 100 -11.93 -5.84 -0.77
N LEU A 101 -11.93 -6.98 -0.08
CA LEU A 101 -10.77 -7.84 0.11
C LEU A 101 -11.02 -9.20 -0.53
N TYR A 102 -10.10 -9.70 -1.34
CA TYR A 102 -10.25 -11.00 -2.00
C TYR A 102 -8.89 -11.67 -2.23
N TYR A 103 -8.89 -13.00 -2.39
CA TYR A 103 -7.71 -13.74 -2.81
C TYR A 103 -7.65 -13.83 -4.34
N HIS A 104 -6.55 -13.38 -4.92
CA HIS A 104 -6.29 -13.48 -6.35
C HIS A 104 -5.42 -14.72 -6.64
N PRO A 105 -5.99 -15.81 -7.22
CA PRO A 105 -5.31 -17.10 -7.30
C PRO A 105 -4.13 -17.09 -8.26
N ALA A 106 -4.19 -16.36 -9.38
CA ALA A 106 -3.14 -16.37 -10.38
C ALA A 106 -1.85 -15.66 -9.92
N THR A 107 -1.95 -14.80 -8.91
CA THR A 107 -0.78 -14.09 -8.36
C THR A 107 -0.49 -14.49 -6.91
N SER A 108 -1.27 -15.40 -6.33
CA SER A 108 -1.18 -15.81 -4.93
C SER A 108 -1.10 -14.61 -3.99
N GLN A 109 -2.06 -13.69 -4.10
CA GLN A 109 -2.08 -12.43 -3.33
C GLN A 109 -3.45 -12.21 -2.70
N ILE A 110 -3.46 -11.64 -1.50
CA ILE A 110 -4.65 -11.01 -0.94
C ILE A 110 -4.67 -9.57 -1.45
N ARG A 111 -5.73 -9.18 -2.15
CA ARG A 111 -5.87 -7.85 -2.76
C ARG A 111 -7.01 -7.07 -2.16
N SER A 112 -6.79 -5.77 -2.00
CA SER A 112 -7.78 -4.80 -1.56
C SER A 112 -8.11 -3.80 -2.66
N LEU A 113 -9.38 -3.36 -2.69
CA LEU A 113 -9.85 -2.17 -3.38
C LEU A 113 -10.57 -1.30 -2.35
N TYR A 114 -10.20 -0.04 -2.23
CA TYR A 114 -10.77 0.94 -1.31
C TYR A 114 -11.30 2.14 -2.09
N LEU A 115 -12.52 2.59 -1.77
CA LEU A 115 -13.20 3.69 -2.42
C LEU A 115 -13.80 4.61 -1.36
N THR A 116 -13.75 5.93 -1.58
CA THR A 116 -14.40 6.91 -0.69
C THR A 116 -15.37 7.82 -1.42
N SER A 117 -16.36 8.37 -0.69
CA SER A 117 -17.26 9.42 -1.19
C SER A 117 -16.51 10.69 -1.62
N GLY A 118 -15.31 10.90 -1.06
CA GLY A 118 -14.35 11.91 -1.49
C GLY A 118 -13.73 11.72 -2.87
N GLY A 119 -13.96 10.56 -3.49
CA GLY A 119 -13.43 10.20 -4.81
C GLY A 119 -12.00 9.65 -4.77
N MET A 120 -11.54 9.14 -3.62
CA MET A 120 -10.29 8.39 -3.54
C MET A 120 -10.50 6.96 -4.05
N VAL A 121 -9.52 6.45 -4.78
CA VAL A 121 -9.41 5.04 -5.16
C VAL A 121 -8.07 4.52 -4.67
N GLY A 122 -8.08 3.44 -3.91
CA GLY A 122 -6.88 2.77 -3.41
C GLY A 122 -6.90 1.28 -3.72
N HIS A 123 -5.71 0.73 -3.92
CA HIS A 123 -5.47 -0.70 -3.98
C HIS A 123 -4.49 -1.09 -2.90
N GLY A 124 -4.54 -2.35 -2.50
CA GLY A 124 -3.49 -2.89 -1.68
C GLY A 124 -3.24 -4.37 -1.92
N THR A 125 -2.07 -4.80 -1.48
CA THR A 125 -1.64 -6.20 -1.49
C THR A 125 -1.21 -6.58 -0.09
N LEU A 126 -1.96 -7.49 0.53
CA LEU A 126 -1.73 -7.94 1.90
C LEU A 126 -0.93 -9.25 1.90
N PHE A 127 -0.11 -9.42 2.92
CA PHE A 127 0.65 -10.63 3.19
C PHE A 127 0.78 -10.86 4.70
N LYS A 128 0.74 -12.13 5.12
CA LYS A 128 0.90 -12.50 6.53
C LYS A 128 2.36 -12.27 6.95
N ILE A 129 2.56 -11.71 8.14
CA ILE A 129 3.88 -11.57 8.78
C ILE A 129 3.98 -12.55 9.96
N SER A 130 2.92 -12.62 10.76
CA SER A 130 2.78 -13.56 11.88
C SER A 130 1.29 -13.86 12.10
N ASP A 131 0.95 -14.61 13.15
CA ASP A 131 -0.44 -14.85 13.50
C ASP A 131 -1.18 -13.59 13.98
N THR A 132 -0.47 -12.55 14.41
CA THR A 132 -1.04 -11.27 14.89
C THR A 132 -0.68 -10.09 14.00
N GLU A 133 0.11 -10.29 12.95
CA GLU A 133 0.55 -9.21 12.07
C GLU A 133 0.38 -9.53 10.59
N TYR A 134 -0.14 -8.55 9.85
CA TYR A 134 -0.16 -8.53 8.39
C TYR A 134 0.51 -7.26 7.89
N GLY A 135 1.17 -7.34 6.75
CA GLY A 135 1.63 -6.17 6.02
C GLY A 135 0.76 -5.94 4.80
N GLU A 136 0.60 -4.68 4.41
CA GLU A 136 -0.13 -4.26 3.22
C GLU A 136 0.73 -3.25 2.46
N LYS A 137 0.95 -3.49 1.17
CA LYS A 137 1.42 -2.43 0.27
C LYS A 137 0.22 -1.69 -0.26
N VAL A 138 0.25 -0.37 -0.29
CA VAL A 138 -0.86 0.45 -0.78
C VAL A 138 -0.40 1.37 -1.91
N ASP A 139 -1.28 1.53 -2.88
CA ASP A 139 -1.18 2.54 -3.94
C ASP A 139 -2.58 3.09 -4.25
N GLY A 140 -2.67 4.26 -4.84
CA GLY A 140 -3.96 4.85 -5.16
C GLY A 140 -3.86 6.28 -5.65
N ALA A 141 -5.02 6.92 -5.78
CA ALA A 141 -5.12 8.31 -6.16
C ALA A 141 -6.31 8.99 -5.47
N GLN A 142 -6.14 10.28 -5.19
CA GLN A 142 -7.23 11.16 -4.79
C GLN A 142 -8.03 11.62 -6.02
N LYS A 143 -9.22 12.19 -5.80
CA LYS A 143 -10.06 12.79 -6.85
C LYS A 143 -9.32 13.80 -7.74
N GLY A 144 -8.33 14.51 -7.19
CA GLY A 144 -7.50 15.47 -7.92
C GLY A 144 -6.31 14.85 -8.68
N GLY A 145 -6.16 13.53 -8.67
CA GLY A 145 -5.06 12.81 -9.32
C GLY A 145 -3.80 12.64 -8.47
N GLY A 146 -3.72 13.25 -7.29
CA GLY A 146 -2.60 13.10 -6.37
C GLY A 146 -2.40 11.63 -5.98
N VAL A 147 -1.19 11.12 -6.17
CA VAL A 147 -0.86 9.69 -6.07
C VAL A 147 -0.50 9.33 -4.63
N ILE A 148 -1.17 8.32 -4.09
CA ILE A 148 -0.91 7.77 -2.76
C ILE A 148 -0.07 6.52 -2.92
N THR A 149 0.96 6.37 -2.08
CA THR A 149 1.76 5.14 -1.99
C THR A 149 2.18 4.88 -0.55
N GLY A 150 2.49 3.64 -0.22
CA GLY A 150 3.18 3.30 1.02
C GLY A 150 2.98 1.86 1.46
N ASP A 151 3.28 1.60 2.73
CA ASP A 151 3.08 0.30 3.35
C ASP A 151 2.39 0.48 4.70
N ILE A 152 1.45 -0.39 5.06
CA ILE A 152 0.72 -0.40 6.32
C ILE A 152 1.00 -1.72 7.03
N LYS A 153 1.24 -1.67 8.34
CA LYS A 153 1.23 -2.85 9.20
C LYS A 153 -0.10 -2.92 9.95
N TRP A 154 -0.77 -4.06 9.84
CA TRP A 154 -1.94 -4.43 10.61
C TRP A 154 -1.48 -5.23 11.83
N VAL A 155 -1.84 -4.79 13.03
CA VAL A 155 -1.47 -5.45 14.29
C VAL A 155 -2.74 -5.79 15.06
N PHE A 156 -3.03 -7.09 15.19
CA PHE A 156 -4.20 -7.61 15.90
C PHE A 156 -3.86 -7.86 17.37
N SER A 157 -4.78 -7.52 18.28
CA SER A 157 -4.66 -7.89 19.69
C SER A 157 -4.77 -9.39 19.90
N ASP A 158 -4.19 -9.91 20.98
CA ASP A 158 -4.19 -11.35 21.27
C ASP A 158 -5.60 -11.93 21.40
N ASP A 159 -6.53 -11.15 21.97
CA ASP A 159 -7.94 -11.50 22.12
C ASP A 159 -8.76 -11.39 20.82
N ARG A 160 -8.13 -10.91 19.74
CA ARG A 160 -8.73 -10.71 18.40
C ARG A 160 -9.93 -9.77 18.39
N ARG A 161 -10.07 -8.92 19.41
CA ARG A 161 -11.13 -7.91 19.53
C ARG A 161 -10.72 -6.51 19.11
N SER A 162 -9.46 -6.31 18.77
CA SER A 162 -8.99 -5.05 18.20
C SER A 162 -7.87 -5.26 17.20
N PHE A 163 -7.69 -4.28 16.32
CA PHE A 163 -6.48 -4.18 15.53
C PHE A 163 -6.11 -2.73 15.28
N MET A 164 -4.82 -2.49 15.03
CA MET A 164 -4.29 -1.20 14.64
C MET A 164 -3.75 -1.25 13.22
N LEU A 165 -3.98 -0.19 12.46
CA LEU A 165 -3.24 0.11 11.25
C LEU A 165 -2.10 1.07 11.64
N LYS A 166 -0.88 0.78 11.18
CA LYS A 166 0.31 1.56 11.52
C LYS A 166 1.17 1.79 10.28
N SER A 167 1.59 3.02 10.05
CA SER A 167 2.56 3.33 9.00
C SER A 167 3.35 4.60 9.32
N LYS A 168 4.59 4.69 8.82
CA LYS A 168 5.37 5.94 8.74
C LYS A 168 5.73 6.30 7.30
N ASN A 169 5.21 5.53 6.33
CA ASN A 169 5.69 5.51 4.96
C ASN A 169 4.59 5.87 3.94
N ILE A 170 3.42 6.34 4.40
CA ILE A 170 2.39 6.83 3.49
C ILE A 170 2.83 8.17 2.90
N LYS A 171 2.72 8.27 1.58
CA LYS A 171 3.11 9.43 0.80
C LYS A 171 1.98 9.88 -0.12
N LEU A 172 1.87 11.19 -0.32
CA LEU A 172 1.08 11.83 -1.38
C LEU A 172 2.04 12.57 -2.31
N ASP A 173 2.03 12.22 -3.60
CA ASP A 173 2.95 12.76 -4.61
C ASP A 173 4.43 12.69 -4.15
N GLY A 174 4.79 11.57 -3.53
CA GLY A 174 6.12 11.31 -2.98
C GLY A 174 6.44 12.00 -1.65
N LYS A 175 5.58 12.91 -1.16
CA LYS A 175 5.76 13.61 0.13
C LYS A 175 5.15 12.82 1.28
N SER A 176 5.88 12.66 2.38
CA SER A 176 5.41 11.93 3.56
C SER A 176 4.23 12.64 4.25
N LEU A 177 3.22 11.87 4.64
CA LEU A 177 2.02 12.35 5.33
C LEU A 177 2.12 12.26 6.86
N GLY A 178 3.19 11.69 7.39
CA GLY A 178 3.36 11.47 8.83
C GLY A 178 3.02 10.05 9.26
N GLU A 179 2.78 9.86 10.56
CA GLU A 179 2.51 8.53 11.12
C GLU A 179 1.02 8.22 11.13
N LEU A 180 0.62 7.13 10.49
CA LEU A 180 -0.73 6.55 10.56
C LEU A 180 -0.85 5.68 11.81
N LYS A 181 -1.94 5.85 12.57
CA LYS A 181 -2.28 5.10 13.78
C LYS A 181 -3.79 4.98 13.95
N ASP A 182 -4.41 4.13 13.14
CA ASP A 182 -5.85 3.91 13.22
C ASP A 182 -6.13 2.72 14.12
N LEU A 183 -7.13 2.84 14.98
CA LEU A 183 -7.52 1.80 15.92
C LEU A 183 -8.94 1.32 15.61
N TYR A 184 -9.11 0.02 15.49
CA TYR A 184 -10.40 -0.62 15.29
C TYR A 184 -10.68 -1.53 16.48
N LYS A 185 -11.85 -1.34 17.11
CA LYS A 185 -12.34 -2.14 18.22
C LYS A 185 -13.64 -2.83 17.80
N LYS A 186 -13.68 -4.15 17.97
CA LYS A 186 -14.84 -4.95 17.62
C LYS A 186 -15.99 -4.56 18.53
N VAL A 187 -17.14 -4.26 17.93
CA VAL A 187 -18.38 -4.13 18.69
C VAL A 187 -18.73 -5.54 19.15
N SER A 188 -18.81 -5.74 20.46
CA SER A 188 -19.24 -7.02 21.03
C SER A 188 -20.55 -7.48 20.35
N PRO A 189 -20.75 -8.80 20.17
CA PRO A 189 -22.09 -9.34 20.02
C PRO A 189 -23.01 -8.81 21.13
#